data_AF-A0A3A5UJ32-F1
#
_entry.id   AF-A0A3A5UJ32-F1
#
_cell.length_a   1.000
_cell.length_b   1.000
_cell.length_c   1.000
_cell.angle_alpha   90.00
_cell.angle_beta   90.00
_cell.angle_gamma   90.00
#
_symmetry.space_group_name_H-M   'P 1'
#
loop_
_entity.id
_entity.type
_entity.pdbx_description
1 polymer ?
#
loop_
_entity_poly.entity_id
_entity_poly.type
_entity_poly.pdbx_seq_one_letter_code
_entity_poly.pdbx_strand_id
1 'polypeptide(L)'
;MTDMPALLRRLAKGGIEVPPHVHKAMLEVDIADFTDYDVEPFFADRPIPFLETDEGGIKTISAPHMIATLLHHLELSTGQEIVVLGAKGGYIAALIAMIVGEKGRVRLLDPSQLAVEHVQSRLTHWPTIESRVLEAVEVAPVAFPGELNRVLITGQIRELPEWLSSRIVDGGFALAPLGNTAGQHLMKVERQGDQMYSTDLGPVSFGPIDVKDSETGPMNPNELADLLELTMETCEELDMVDEDEALALRDLIVELRQLPADLPPPGEGGIPMNEHPMIQLMWNASPSFLRLWPMLQMMLHPNLAQPGAVDWNDDDDEDGFFFDDFHR
;
A
#
# COMPACT_ATOMS: atom_id res chain seq x y z
N MET A 1 22.63 12.42 -1.43
CA MET A 1 23.27 11.40 -0.56
C MET A 1 22.71 10.03 -0.96
N THR A 2 23.15 9.46 -2.09
CA THR A 2 22.58 8.25 -2.73
C THR A 2 23.45 7.02 -2.46
N ASP A 3 23.29 6.40 -1.29
CA ASP A 3 24.13 5.26 -0.84
C ASP A 3 23.24 4.08 -0.38
N MET A 4 22.99 3.16 -1.31
CA MET A 4 22.24 1.91 -1.04
C MET A 4 22.89 1.06 0.07
N PRO A 5 24.22 0.82 0.09
CA PRO A 5 24.89 0.17 1.22
C PRO A 5 24.62 0.82 2.59
N ALA A 6 24.56 2.15 2.67
CA ALA A 6 24.20 2.84 3.91
C ALA A 6 22.74 2.59 4.31
N LEU A 7 21.81 2.69 3.36
CA LEU A 7 20.39 2.39 3.57
C LEU A 7 20.18 0.96 4.09
N LEU A 8 20.75 -0.05 3.43
CA LEU A 8 20.60 -1.46 3.81
C LEU A 8 21.14 -1.73 5.23
N ARG A 9 22.23 -1.08 5.63
CA ARG A 9 22.76 -1.16 7.00
C ARG A 9 21.79 -0.57 8.03
N ARG A 10 21.15 0.56 7.71
CA ARG A 10 20.15 1.17 8.61
C ARG A 10 18.90 0.30 8.73
N LEU A 11 18.40 -0.25 7.63
CA LEU A 11 17.29 -1.22 7.65
C LEU A 11 17.58 -2.41 8.57
N ALA A 12 18.75 -3.03 8.43
CA ALA A 12 19.16 -4.14 9.29
C ALA A 12 19.28 -3.73 10.78
N LYS A 13 19.83 -2.54 11.06
CA LYS A 13 19.89 -1.98 12.44
C LYS A 13 18.50 -1.72 13.01
N GLY A 14 17.54 -1.32 12.17
CA GLY A 14 16.14 -1.11 12.51
C GLY A 14 15.31 -2.40 12.65
N GLY A 15 15.93 -3.58 12.52
CA GLY A 15 15.27 -4.88 12.70
C GLY A 15 14.60 -5.44 11.45
N ILE A 16 14.78 -4.81 10.29
CA ILE A 16 14.27 -5.34 9.02
C ILE A 16 15.18 -6.46 8.53
N GLU A 17 14.59 -7.64 8.29
CA GLU A 17 15.33 -8.77 7.73
C GLU A 17 15.60 -8.55 6.24
N VAL A 18 16.88 -8.50 5.88
CA VAL A 18 17.31 -8.40 4.47
C VAL A 18 18.14 -9.63 4.11
N PRO A 19 17.54 -10.67 3.50
CA PRO A 19 18.25 -11.87 3.09
C PRO A 19 19.42 -11.55 2.14
N PRO A 20 20.52 -12.33 2.14
CA PRO A 20 21.69 -12.03 1.32
C PRO A 20 21.42 -11.88 -0.18
N HIS A 21 20.48 -12.65 -0.73
CA HIS A 21 20.09 -12.55 -2.14
C HIS A 21 19.28 -11.28 -2.43
N VAL A 22 18.42 -10.83 -1.49
CA VAL A 22 17.71 -9.55 -1.57
C VAL A 22 18.68 -8.38 -1.45
N HIS A 23 19.57 -8.42 -0.46
CA HIS A 23 20.62 -7.42 -0.25
C HIS A 23 21.48 -7.24 -1.51
N LYS A 24 21.91 -8.36 -2.12
CA LYS A 24 22.66 -8.33 -3.38
C LYS A 24 21.84 -7.69 -4.50
N ALA A 25 20.57 -8.08 -4.67
CA ALA A 25 19.73 -7.54 -5.73
C ALA A 25 19.51 -6.02 -5.59
N MET A 26 19.24 -5.54 -4.38
CA MET A 26 19.07 -4.10 -4.12
C MET A 26 20.35 -3.29 -4.35
N LEU A 27 21.53 -3.90 -4.23
CA LEU A 27 22.80 -3.25 -4.56
C LEU A 27 23.07 -3.17 -6.07
N GLU A 28 22.59 -4.14 -6.85
CA GLU A 28 22.87 -4.24 -8.29
C GLU A 28 21.84 -3.54 -9.16
N VAL A 29 20.58 -3.42 -8.70
CA VAL A 29 19.50 -2.75 -9.44
C VAL A 29 19.40 -1.29 -9.02
N ASP A 30 19.64 -0.37 -9.96
CA ASP A 30 19.56 1.06 -9.71
C ASP A 30 18.10 1.55 -9.73
N ILE A 31 17.64 2.14 -8.62
CA ILE A 31 16.29 2.69 -8.49
C ILE A 31 16.01 3.81 -9.51
N ALA A 32 17.03 4.54 -9.95
CA ALA A 32 16.90 5.62 -10.92
C ALA A 32 16.45 5.13 -12.31
N ASP A 33 16.60 3.85 -12.62
CA ASP A 33 16.13 3.27 -13.89
C ASP A 33 14.60 3.16 -13.95
N PHE A 34 13.90 3.32 -12.82
CA PHE A 34 12.46 3.01 -12.70
C PHE A 34 11.57 4.24 -12.52
N THR A 35 12.16 5.43 -12.45
CA THR A 35 11.43 6.69 -12.25
C THR A 35 12.23 7.88 -12.80
N ASP A 36 11.53 8.89 -13.30
CA ASP A 36 12.15 10.18 -13.70
C ASP A 36 12.10 11.23 -12.58
N TYR A 37 11.52 10.89 -11.43
CA TYR A 37 11.39 11.76 -10.28
C TYR A 37 12.63 11.69 -9.39
N ASP A 38 12.72 12.60 -8.41
CA ASP A 38 13.80 12.60 -7.42
C ASP A 38 13.81 11.29 -6.61
N VAL A 39 14.95 10.61 -6.63
CA VAL A 39 15.18 9.35 -5.92
C VAL A 39 15.80 9.56 -4.54
N GLU A 40 16.22 10.77 -4.18
CA GLU A 40 16.84 11.03 -2.87
C GLU A 40 15.98 10.59 -1.67
N PRO A 41 14.65 10.80 -1.65
CA PRO A 41 13.79 10.32 -0.56
C PRO A 41 13.81 8.80 -0.38
N PHE A 42 14.06 8.02 -1.45
CA PHE A 42 14.19 6.57 -1.36
C PHE A 42 15.33 6.16 -0.43
N PHE A 43 16.46 6.87 -0.48
CA PHE A 43 17.60 6.60 0.39
C PHE A 43 17.36 7.01 1.84
N ALA A 44 16.26 7.70 2.14
CA ALA A 44 15.77 7.97 3.48
C ALA A 44 14.62 7.04 3.90
N ASP A 45 14.47 5.89 3.22
CA ASP A 45 13.44 4.89 3.48
C ASP A 45 12.00 5.38 3.28
N ARG A 46 11.77 6.14 2.21
CA ARG A 46 10.45 6.66 1.83
C ARG A 46 10.01 6.16 0.46
N PRO A 47 8.68 6.05 0.23
CA PRO A 47 8.18 5.81 -1.12
C PRO A 47 8.51 7.00 -2.03
N ILE A 48 8.69 6.73 -3.31
CA ILE A 48 8.96 7.76 -4.33
C ILE A 48 7.96 7.65 -5.48
N PRO A 49 7.55 8.76 -6.11
CA PRO A 49 6.68 8.71 -7.27
C PRO A 49 7.37 8.05 -8.48
N PHE A 50 6.59 7.42 -9.34
CA PHE A 50 7.05 6.96 -10.66
C PHE A 50 6.11 7.37 -11.80
N LEU A 51 4.86 7.70 -11.49
CA LEU A 51 3.85 8.11 -12.46
C LEU A 51 2.90 9.09 -11.79
N GLU A 52 2.52 10.13 -12.52
CA GLU A 52 1.46 11.07 -12.18
C GLU A 52 0.43 11.02 -13.32
N THR A 53 -0.86 10.89 -13.00
CA THR A 53 -1.94 10.88 -13.99
C THR A 53 -2.36 12.31 -14.33
N ASP A 54 -3.02 12.49 -15.48
CA ASP A 54 -3.54 13.81 -15.91
C ASP A 54 -4.54 14.42 -14.91
N GLU A 55 -5.14 13.58 -14.06
CA GLU A 55 -6.11 13.95 -13.02
C GLU A 55 -5.44 14.20 -11.65
N GLY A 56 -4.10 14.13 -11.56
CA GLY A 56 -3.32 14.42 -10.36
C GLY A 56 -3.07 13.23 -9.44
N GLY A 57 -3.43 12.01 -9.86
CA GLY A 57 -3.15 10.79 -9.09
C GLY A 57 -1.68 10.41 -9.14
N ILE A 58 -1.04 10.20 -7.98
CA ILE A 58 0.39 9.87 -7.89
C ILE A 58 0.56 8.38 -7.57
N LYS A 59 1.19 7.63 -8.47
CA LYS A 59 1.63 6.26 -8.19
C LYS A 59 3.07 6.23 -7.71
N THR A 60 3.31 5.44 -6.67
CA THR A 60 4.59 5.36 -5.98
C THR A 60 5.26 3.99 -6.09
N ILE A 61 6.58 3.98 -6.07
CA ILE A 61 7.41 2.83 -5.71
C ILE A 61 7.44 2.79 -4.18
N SER A 62 7.21 1.61 -3.60
CA SER A 62 7.16 1.43 -2.14
C SER A 62 8.49 1.78 -1.46
N ALA A 63 8.43 2.08 -0.17
CA ALA A 63 9.63 2.33 0.65
C ALA A 63 10.57 1.10 0.68
N PRO A 64 11.90 1.32 0.78
CA PRO A 64 12.89 0.25 0.86
C PRO A 64 12.65 -0.81 1.93
N HIS A 65 12.26 -0.44 3.16
CA HIS A 65 11.98 -1.41 4.21
C HIS A 65 10.85 -2.36 3.79
N MET A 66 9.79 -1.80 3.16
CA MET A 66 8.65 -2.58 2.71
C MET A 66 9.05 -3.51 1.56
N ILE A 67 9.86 -3.03 0.62
CA ILE A 67 10.41 -3.88 -0.45
C ILE A 67 11.21 -5.04 0.13
N ALA A 68 12.09 -4.78 1.11
CA ALA A 68 12.86 -5.82 1.78
C ALA A 68 11.95 -6.83 2.52
N THR A 69 10.95 -6.36 3.26
CA THR A 69 9.96 -7.19 3.96
C THR A 69 9.18 -8.07 2.99
N LEU A 70 8.67 -7.51 1.89
CA LEU A 70 7.94 -8.27 0.86
C LEU A 70 8.83 -9.36 0.26
N LEU A 71 10.07 -9.02 -0.12
CA LEU A 71 10.99 -9.98 -0.75
C LEU A 71 11.46 -11.06 0.24
N HIS A 72 11.63 -10.72 1.51
CA HIS A 72 11.93 -11.69 2.56
C HIS A 72 10.81 -12.74 2.69
N HIS A 73 9.56 -12.31 2.81
CA HIS A 73 8.42 -13.21 2.97
C HIS A 73 7.97 -13.91 1.68
N LEU A 74 8.43 -13.47 0.51
CA LEU A 74 8.13 -14.11 -0.77
C LEU A 74 8.92 -15.41 -1.00
N GLU A 75 9.94 -15.69 -0.18
CA GLU A 75 10.67 -16.96 -0.15
C GLU A 75 11.18 -17.40 -1.54
N LEU A 76 11.83 -16.45 -2.24
CA LEU A 76 12.26 -16.62 -3.62
C LEU A 76 13.38 -17.64 -3.77
N SER A 77 13.32 -18.40 -4.87
CA SER A 77 14.30 -19.40 -5.26
C SER A 77 14.57 -19.34 -6.77
N THR A 78 15.80 -19.69 -7.18
CA THR A 78 16.20 -19.71 -8.57
C THR A 78 15.30 -20.61 -9.42
N GLY A 79 14.89 -20.13 -10.59
CA GLY A 79 14.05 -20.85 -11.54
C GLY A 79 12.54 -20.78 -11.28
N GLN A 80 12.09 -20.07 -10.24
CA GLN A 80 10.66 -19.91 -9.97
C GLN A 80 9.97 -18.98 -10.98
N GLU A 81 8.67 -19.21 -11.17
CA GLU A 81 7.77 -18.27 -11.80
C GLU A 81 7.00 -17.52 -10.70
N ILE A 82 7.06 -16.19 -10.76
CA ILE A 82 6.46 -15.29 -9.76
C ILE A 82 5.45 -14.40 -10.45
N VAL A 83 4.26 -14.25 -9.86
CA VAL A 83 3.24 -13.30 -10.31
C VAL A 83 3.30 -12.06 -9.45
N VAL A 84 3.30 -10.89 -10.06
CA VAL A 84 3.26 -9.60 -9.37
C VAL A 84 2.03 -8.85 -9.85
N LEU A 85 1.10 -8.53 -8.94
CA LEU A 85 -0.04 -7.65 -9.19
C LEU A 85 0.30 -6.26 -8.63
N GLY A 86 0.24 -5.23 -9.45
CA GLY A 86 0.69 -3.87 -9.16
C GLY A 86 2.11 -3.62 -9.67
N ALA A 87 2.25 -2.62 -10.55
CA ALA A 87 3.47 -2.36 -11.30
C ALA A 87 4.57 -1.72 -10.45
N LYS A 88 4.21 -0.77 -9.56
CA LYS A 88 5.13 -0.06 -8.64
C LYS A 88 6.46 0.34 -9.30
N GLY A 89 6.38 0.99 -10.46
CA GLY A 89 7.54 1.42 -11.27
C GLY A 89 8.36 0.29 -11.90
N GLY A 90 8.09 -0.98 -11.60
CA GLY A 90 8.81 -2.15 -12.12
C GLY A 90 10.02 -2.56 -11.27
N TYR A 91 10.38 -1.79 -10.24
CA TYR A 91 11.59 -2.01 -9.44
C TYR A 91 11.57 -3.35 -8.71
N ILE A 92 10.47 -3.68 -8.01
CA ILE A 92 10.36 -4.97 -7.30
C ILE A 92 10.38 -6.16 -8.27
N ALA A 93 9.81 -6.01 -9.47
CA ALA A 93 9.84 -7.04 -10.49
C ALA A 93 11.26 -7.28 -11.04
N ALA A 94 12.06 -6.23 -11.20
CA ALA A 94 13.48 -6.34 -11.54
C ALA A 94 14.28 -7.05 -10.44
N LEU A 95 14.05 -6.71 -9.17
CA LEU A 95 14.68 -7.40 -8.04
C LEU A 95 14.32 -8.90 -8.03
N ILE A 96 13.05 -9.24 -8.19
CA ILE A 96 12.58 -10.63 -8.28
C ILE A 96 13.25 -11.33 -9.45
N ALA A 97 13.25 -10.72 -10.65
CA ALA A 97 13.83 -11.29 -11.87
C ALA A 97 15.32 -11.61 -11.71
N MET A 98 16.07 -10.74 -11.03
CA MET A 98 17.47 -10.96 -10.70
C MET A 98 17.65 -12.15 -9.74
N ILE A 99 16.80 -12.28 -8.72
CA ILE A 99 16.87 -13.34 -7.71
C ILE A 99 16.50 -14.72 -8.32
N VAL A 100 15.43 -14.79 -9.11
CA VAL A 100 14.99 -16.05 -9.75
C VAL A 100 15.88 -16.44 -10.93
N GLY A 101 16.58 -15.46 -11.54
CA GLY A 101 17.55 -15.66 -12.60
C GLY A 101 16.95 -16.06 -13.96
N GLU A 102 17.82 -16.34 -14.93
CA GLU A 102 17.45 -16.58 -16.35
C GLU A 102 16.48 -17.75 -16.59
N LYS A 103 16.41 -18.70 -15.66
CA LYS A 103 15.51 -19.85 -15.74
C LYS A 103 14.15 -19.57 -15.10
N GLY A 104 14.04 -18.51 -14.32
CA GLY A 104 12.79 -18.07 -13.72
C GLY A 104 12.03 -17.10 -14.62
N ARG A 105 10.85 -16.69 -14.16
CA ARG A 105 10.00 -15.71 -14.86
C ARG A 105 9.29 -14.82 -13.86
N VAL A 106 9.09 -13.57 -14.22
CA VAL A 106 8.22 -12.63 -13.49
C VAL A 106 7.11 -12.20 -14.41
N ARG A 107 5.86 -12.37 -13.96
CA ARG A 107 4.68 -11.98 -14.72
C ARG A 107 4.00 -10.84 -13.97
N LEU A 108 4.16 -9.64 -14.50
CA LEU A 108 3.69 -8.39 -13.89
C LEU A 108 2.34 -8.02 -14.51
N LEU A 109 1.34 -7.82 -13.65
CA LEU A 109 -0.01 -7.44 -14.02
C LEU A 109 -0.38 -6.14 -13.31
N ASP A 110 -0.98 -5.18 -14.01
CA ASP A 110 -1.51 -3.96 -13.39
C ASP A 110 -2.80 -3.54 -14.15
N PRO A 111 -3.85 -3.08 -13.46
CA PRO A 111 -5.06 -2.60 -14.11
C PRO A 111 -4.85 -1.28 -14.86
N SER A 112 -3.79 -0.53 -14.56
CA SER A 112 -3.46 0.74 -15.21
C SER A 112 -2.68 0.52 -16.50
N GLN A 113 -3.27 0.90 -17.62
CA GLN A 113 -2.58 0.96 -18.91
C GLN A 113 -1.30 1.81 -18.82
N LEU A 114 -1.38 3.00 -18.21
CA LEU A 114 -0.23 3.91 -18.07
C LEU A 114 0.89 3.31 -17.21
N ALA A 115 0.56 2.61 -16.12
CA ALA A 115 1.58 1.96 -15.30
C ALA A 115 2.26 0.81 -16.05
N VAL A 116 1.51 0.04 -16.85
CA VAL A 116 2.07 -1.03 -17.69
C VAL A 116 3.00 -0.45 -18.77
N GLU A 117 2.58 0.61 -19.44
CA GLU A 117 3.41 1.29 -20.45
C GLU A 117 4.70 1.85 -19.85
N HIS A 118 4.62 2.46 -18.66
CA HIS A 118 5.79 2.91 -17.91
C HIS A 118 6.76 1.77 -17.68
N VAL A 119 6.32 0.65 -17.07
CA VAL A 119 7.24 -0.46 -16.79
C VAL A 119 7.76 -1.13 -18.05
N GLN A 120 6.99 -1.19 -19.14
CA GLN A 120 7.47 -1.71 -20.42
C GLN A 120 8.62 -0.87 -20.99
N SER A 121 8.58 0.45 -20.81
CA SER A 121 9.67 1.34 -21.22
C SER A 121 10.95 1.16 -20.37
N ARG A 122 10.81 0.90 -19.06
CA ARG A 122 11.93 0.74 -18.12
C ARG A 122 12.52 -0.67 -18.11
N LEU A 123 11.70 -1.69 -18.36
CA LEU A 123 12.09 -3.10 -18.26
C LEU A 123 12.59 -3.72 -19.57
N THR A 124 12.92 -2.90 -20.58
CA THR A 124 13.34 -3.37 -21.91
C THR A 124 14.56 -4.32 -21.90
N HIS A 125 15.37 -4.27 -20.84
CA HIS A 125 16.59 -5.07 -20.70
C HIS A 125 16.39 -6.29 -19.77
N TRP A 126 15.14 -6.60 -19.38
CA TRP A 126 14.78 -7.67 -18.46
C TRP A 126 14.00 -8.78 -19.16
N PRO A 127 14.68 -9.73 -19.85
CA PRO A 127 14.04 -10.69 -20.74
C PRO A 127 13.15 -11.73 -20.03
N THR A 128 13.30 -11.87 -18.71
CA THR A 128 12.50 -12.78 -17.88
C THR A 128 11.23 -12.14 -17.33
N ILE A 129 10.98 -10.86 -17.63
CA ILE A 129 9.78 -10.15 -17.19
C ILE A 129 8.80 -10.00 -18.35
N GLU A 130 7.56 -10.43 -18.11
CA GLU A 130 6.43 -10.22 -19.01
C GLU A 130 5.40 -9.34 -18.29
N SER A 131 5.11 -8.14 -18.83
CA SER A 131 4.11 -7.23 -18.26
C SER A 131 2.86 -7.13 -19.12
N ARG A 132 1.69 -7.16 -18.48
CA ARG A 132 0.39 -7.08 -19.15
C ARG A 132 -0.61 -6.26 -18.36
N VAL A 133 -1.54 -5.67 -19.08
CA VAL A 133 -2.68 -4.95 -18.51
C VAL A 133 -3.72 -5.96 -18.05
N LEU A 134 -4.25 -5.75 -16.86
CA LEU A 134 -5.35 -6.52 -16.31
C LEU A 134 -6.66 -5.75 -16.55
N GLU A 135 -7.73 -6.44 -16.95
CA GLU A 135 -9.02 -5.79 -17.16
C GLU A 135 -9.62 -5.29 -15.83
N ALA A 136 -9.60 -6.16 -14.81
CA ALA A 136 -9.95 -5.86 -13.44
C ALA A 136 -9.28 -6.89 -12.52
N VAL A 137 -9.05 -6.53 -11.25
CA VAL A 137 -8.37 -7.37 -10.26
C VAL A 137 -9.11 -8.69 -10.05
N GLU A 138 -10.43 -8.65 -10.14
CA GLU A 138 -11.36 -9.78 -9.96
C GLU A 138 -11.44 -10.68 -11.19
N VAL A 139 -10.92 -10.24 -12.35
CA VAL A 139 -11.07 -10.94 -13.63
C VAL A 139 -9.77 -11.63 -14.01
N ALA A 140 -9.84 -12.96 -14.16
CA ALA A 140 -8.70 -13.75 -14.57
C ALA A 140 -8.23 -13.39 -15.99
N PRO A 141 -6.94 -13.08 -16.20
CA PRO A 141 -6.45 -12.78 -17.54
C PRO A 141 -6.48 -14.03 -18.44
N VAL A 142 -7.13 -13.93 -19.61
CA VAL A 142 -7.27 -15.06 -20.56
C VAL A 142 -5.92 -15.62 -21.01
N ALA A 143 -4.94 -14.75 -21.24
CA ALA A 143 -3.60 -15.14 -21.66
C ALA A 143 -2.71 -15.65 -20.52
N PHE A 144 -3.28 -15.78 -19.32
CA PHE A 144 -2.60 -16.21 -18.11
C PHE A 144 -3.20 -17.51 -17.55
N PRO A 145 -3.27 -18.61 -18.33
CA PRO A 145 -3.69 -19.89 -17.79
C PRO A 145 -2.54 -20.48 -16.94
N GLY A 146 -2.89 -21.22 -15.91
CA GLY A 146 -1.94 -22.07 -15.19
C GLY A 146 -2.02 -21.98 -13.67
N GLU A 147 -1.14 -22.77 -13.09
CA GLU A 147 -0.92 -22.93 -11.67
C GLU A 147 0.01 -21.84 -11.12
N LEU A 148 -0.23 -21.38 -9.89
CA LEU A 148 0.50 -20.28 -9.26
C LEU A 148 1.26 -20.79 -8.03
N ASN A 149 2.57 -20.59 -8.00
CA ASN A 149 3.40 -20.98 -6.85
C ASN A 149 3.64 -19.82 -5.87
N ARG A 150 3.92 -18.61 -6.39
CA ARG A 150 4.12 -17.40 -5.60
C ARG A 150 3.41 -16.24 -6.28
N VAL A 151 2.56 -15.57 -5.52
CA VAL A 151 1.85 -14.36 -5.96
C VAL A 151 2.19 -13.25 -4.99
N LEU A 152 2.63 -12.12 -5.52
CA LEU A 152 2.86 -10.89 -4.76
C LEU A 152 1.85 -9.85 -5.24
N ILE A 153 1.08 -9.29 -4.32
CA ILE A 153 0.17 -8.19 -4.58
C ILE A 153 0.74 -6.96 -3.89
N THR A 154 0.98 -5.89 -4.63
CA THR A 154 1.67 -4.69 -4.16
C THR A 154 0.75 -3.48 -4.00
N GLY A 155 -0.55 -3.72 -3.89
CA GLY A 155 -1.57 -2.71 -3.60
C GLY A 155 -2.63 -3.32 -2.69
N GLN A 156 -3.36 -2.47 -1.98
CA GLN A 156 -4.43 -2.91 -1.09
C GLN A 156 -5.56 -3.55 -1.91
N ILE A 157 -6.06 -4.68 -1.39
CA ILE A 157 -7.29 -5.33 -1.83
C ILE A 157 -8.07 -5.81 -0.59
N ARG A 158 -9.39 -5.93 -0.68
CA ARG A 158 -10.20 -6.41 0.46
C ARG A 158 -9.96 -7.89 0.76
N GLU A 159 -9.99 -8.70 -0.28
CA GLU A 159 -9.79 -10.14 -0.21
C GLU A 159 -9.08 -10.64 -1.47
N LEU A 160 -8.53 -11.86 -1.42
CA LEU A 160 -7.90 -12.46 -2.60
C LEU A 160 -8.93 -12.80 -3.67
N PRO A 161 -8.74 -12.36 -4.94
CA PRO A 161 -9.58 -12.76 -6.05
C PRO A 161 -9.69 -14.28 -6.19
N GLU A 162 -10.91 -14.76 -6.47
CA GLU A 162 -11.20 -16.20 -6.58
C GLU A 162 -10.33 -16.91 -7.64
N TRP A 163 -9.99 -16.21 -8.71
CA TRP A 163 -9.13 -16.79 -9.74
C TRP A 163 -7.67 -16.95 -9.30
N LEU A 164 -7.20 -16.14 -8.34
CA LEU A 164 -5.89 -16.32 -7.72
C LEU A 164 -5.94 -17.47 -6.72
N SER A 165 -6.89 -17.42 -5.78
CA SER A 165 -7.03 -18.43 -4.71
C SER A 165 -7.20 -19.85 -5.27
N SER A 166 -8.02 -20.01 -6.32
CA SER A 166 -8.29 -21.31 -6.95
C SER A 166 -7.09 -21.89 -7.69
N ARG A 167 -6.16 -21.05 -8.18
CA ARG A 167 -5.01 -21.46 -9.00
C ARG A 167 -3.71 -21.60 -8.22
N ILE A 168 -3.66 -21.15 -6.97
CA ILE A 168 -2.51 -21.41 -6.10
C ILE A 168 -2.36 -22.93 -5.92
N VAL A 169 -1.14 -23.44 -6.13
CA VAL A 169 -0.81 -24.86 -5.95
C VAL A 169 -0.58 -25.19 -4.49
N ASP A 170 -0.59 -26.47 -4.15
CA ASP A 170 -0.17 -26.95 -2.84
C ASP A 170 1.27 -26.48 -2.50
N GLY A 171 1.45 -25.89 -1.31
CA GLY A 171 2.69 -25.21 -0.89
C GLY A 171 2.97 -23.88 -1.61
N GLY A 172 2.04 -23.43 -2.46
CA GLY A 172 2.04 -22.10 -3.04
C GLY A 172 1.33 -21.09 -2.14
N PHE A 173 1.62 -19.80 -2.31
CA PHE A 173 0.95 -18.76 -1.54
C PHE A 173 0.83 -17.42 -2.28
N ALA A 174 -0.10 -16.60 -1.80
CA ALA A 174 -0.16 -15.18 -2.11
C ALA A 174 0.29 -14.35 -0.90
N LEU A 175 1.09 -13.32 -1.16
CA LEU A 175 1.47 -12.30 -0.19
C LEU A 175 0.80 -10.99 -0.61
N ALA A 176 -0.08 -10.45 0.22
CA ALA A 176 -0.94 -9.34 -0.14
C ALA A 176 -1.31 -8.46 1.07
N PRO A 177 -1.35 -7.13 0.92
CA PRO A 177 -2.04 -6.25 1.85
C PRO A 177 -3.56 -6.48 1.76
N LEU A 178 -4.15 -7.12 2.77
CA LEU A 178 -5.58 -7.41 2.85
C LEU A 178 -6.24 -6.57 3.94
N GLY A 179 -7.45 -6.09 3.67
CA GLY A 179 -8.24 -5.29 4.60
C GLY A 179 -8.81 -4.04 3.93
N ASN A 180 -9.27 -3.08 4.72
CA ASN A 180 -9.77 -1.80 4.23
C ASN A 180 -8.60 -0.81 4.03
N THR A 181 -8.83 0.31 3.33
CA THR A 181 -7.75 1.30 3.06
C THR A 181 -7.10 1.82 4.35
N ALA A 182 -7.90 2.03 5.39
CA ALA A 182 -7.44 2.52 6.70
C ALA A 182 -6.86 1.42 7.60
N GLY A 183 -7.22 0.16 7.39
CA GLY A 183 -6.92 -0.97 8.29
C GLY A 183 -6.59 -2.22 7.50
N GLN A 184 -5.35 -2.31 7.04
CA GLN A 184 -4.86 -3.41 6.20
C GLN A 184 -3.63 -4.07 6.83
N HIS A 185 -3.57 -5.38 6.68
CA HIS A 185 -2.49 -6.23 7.20
C HIS A 185 -1.80 -6.93 6.03
N LEU A 186 -0.49 -7.12 6.14
CA LEU A 186 0.23 -7.94 5.17
C LEU A 186 -0.03 -9.41 5.48
N MET A 187 -0.81 -10.06 4.62
CA MET A 187 -1.22 -11.45 4.80
C MET A 187 -0.44 -12.37 3.86
N LYS A 188 0.08 -13.47 4.41
CA LYS A 188 0.55 -14.62 3.62
C LYS A 188 -0.54 -15.69 3.63
N VAL A 189 -1.17 -15.93 2.48
CA VAL A 189 -2.25 -16.92 2.32
C VAL A 189 -1.72 -18.11 1.52
N GLU A 190 -1.46 -19.21 2.22
CA GLU A 190 -0.82 -20.42 1.70
C GLU A 190 -1.84 -21.54 1.49
N ARG A 191 -1.69 -22.29 0.39
CA ARG A 191 -2.47 -23.52 0.18
C ARG A 191 -1.76 -24.71 0.80
N GLN A 192 -2.51 -25.46 1.61
CA GLN A 192 -2.10 -26.75 2.16
C GLN A 192 -3.21 -27.78 1.88
N GLY A 193 -2.97 -28.65 0.89
CA GLY A 193 -3.98 -29.53 0.32
C GLY A 193 -5.14 -28.75 -0.30
N ASP A 194 -6.37 -29.04 0.14
CA ASP A 194 -7.59 -28.39 -0.35
C ASP A 194 -7.96 -27.11 0.42
N GLN A 195 -7.13 -26.68 1.38
CA GLN A 195 -7.43 -25.57 2.28
C GLN A 195 -6.44 -24.42 2.13
N MET A 196 -6.91 -23.21 2.41
CA MET A 196 -6.11 -21.99 2.48
C MET A 196 -5.89 -21.60 3.94
N TYR A 197 -4.64 -21.28 4.28
CA TYR A 197 -4.23 -20.85 5.61
C TYR A 197 -3.62 -19.47 5.54
N SER A 198 -4.11 -18.56 6.37
CA SER A 198 -3.64 -17.17 6.43
C SER A 198 -2.71 -16.97 7.62
N THR A 199 -1.56 -16.35 7.37
CA THR A 199 -0.64 -15.84 8.39
C THR A 199 -0.61 -14.32 8.30
N ASP A 200 -0.90 -13.66 9.41
CA ASP A 200 -0.79 -12.20 9.55
C ASP A 200 0.65 -11.81 9.86
N LEU A 201 1.23 -10.94 9.03
CA LEU A 201 2.60 -10.44 9.16
C LEU A 201 2.67 -9.01 9.70
N GLY A 202 1.53 -8.43 10.08
CA GLY A 202 1.40 -7.15 10.74
C GLY A 202 0.77 -6.05 9.86
N PRO A 203 0.48 -4.89 10.49
CA PRO A 203 -0.19 -3.78 9.83
C PRO A 203 0.72 -3.13 8.78
N VAL A 204 0.12 -2.74 7.65
CA VAL A 204 0.80 -2.03 6.57
C VAL A 204 -0.09 -0.93 6.02
N SER A 205 0.45 -0.11 5.12
CA SER A 205 -0.35 0.89 4.41
C SER A 205 0.10 0.90 2.95
N PHE A 206 -0.81 0.45 2.09
CA PHE A 206 -0.69 0.50 0.64
C PHE A 206 -1.89 1.25 0.08
N GLY A 207 -1.64 2.06 -0.97
CA GLY A 207 -2.73 2.54 -1.81
C GLY A 207 -3.44 1.37 -2.50
N PRO A 208 -4.70 1.54 -2.88
CA PRO A 208 -5.47 0.53 -3.60
C PRO A 208 -4.81 0.21 -4.93
N ILE A 209 -5.04 -1.02 -5.39
CA ILE A 209 -4.39 -1.52 -6.60
C ILE A 209 -5.05 -1.02 -7.89
N ASP A 210 -6.35 -0.71 -7.86
CA ASP A 210 -7.08 -0.16 -8.99
C ASP A 210 -6.88 1.36 -9.10
N VAL A 211 -6.77 1.85 -10.34
CA VAL A 211 -6.49 3.26 -10.66
C VAL A 211 -7.56 4.17 -10.12
N LYS A 212 -8.84 3.77 -10.26
CA LYS A 212 -10.01 4.58 -9.87
C LYS A 212 -10.04 4.92 -8.39
N ASP A 213 -9.37 4.12 -7.57
CA ASP A 213 -9.27 4.33 -6.12
C ASP A 213 -7.90 4.88 -5.71
N SER A 214 -6.89 4.85 -6.61
CA SER A 214 -5.51 5.23 -6.31
C SER A 214 -5.20 6.71 -6.49
N GLU A 215 -6.22 7.51 -6.80
CA GLU A 215 -6.13 8.96 -6.83
C GLU A 215 -5.89 9.45 -5.39
N THR A 216 -4.66 9.88 -5.10
CA THR A 216 -4.34 10.65 -3.89
C THR A 216 -4.95 12.05 -4.01
N GLY A 217 -6.28 12.11 -4.05
CA GLY A 217 -7.09 13.30 -3.83
C GLY A 217 -7.48 13.41 -2.35
N PRO A 218 -8.21 14.47 -1.96
CA PRO A 218 -8.76 14.56 -0.61
C PRO A 218 -9.69 13.36 -0.34
N MET A 219 -9.75 12.93 0.93
CA MET A 219 -10.48 11.72 1.37
C MET A 219 -11.88 11.61 0.75
N ASN A 220 -12.15 10.49 0.08
CA ASN A 220 -13.45 10.21 -0.50
C ASN A 220 -14.42 9.56 0.52
N PRO A 221 -15.74 9.50 0.25
CA PRO A 221 -16.72 8.96 1.21
C PRO A 221 -16.46 7.52 1.66
N ASN A 222 -15.96 6.66 0.76
CA ASN A 222 -15.66 5.26 1.08
C ASN A 222 -14.42 5.15 1.98
N GLU A 223 -13.40 5.96 1.74
CA GLU A 223 -12.21 6.03 2.60
C GLU A 223 -12.54 6.53 4.00
N LEU A 224 -13.42 7.54 4.12
CA LEU A 224 -13.91 8.01 5.42
C LEU A 224 -14.72 6.92 6.14
N ALA A 225 -15.57 6.21 5.41
CA ALA A 225 -16.34 5.09 5.97
C ALA A 225 -15.42 3.98 6.49
N ASP A 226 -14.41 3.59 5.71
CA ASP A 226 -13.41 2.59 6.09
C ASP A 226 -12.61 3.01 7.34
N LEU A 227 -12.26 4.30 7.45
CA LEU A 227 -11.60 4.86 8.64
C LEU A 227 -12.50 4.84 9.88
N LEU A 228 -13.77 5.17 9.72
CA LEU A 228 -14.74 5.13 10.81
C LEU A 228 -15.02 3.70 11.29
N GLU A 229 -15.07 2.73 10.37
CA GLU A 229 -15.17 1.30 10.70
C GLU A 229 -13.98 0.85 11.55
N LEU A 230 -12.75 1.16 11.14
CA LEU A 230 -11.55 0.84 11.91
C LEU A 230 -11.55 1.50 13.30
N THR A 231 -11.98 2.76 13.37
CA THR A 231 -12.08 3.49 14.63
C THR A 231 -13.10 2.84 15.56
N MET A 232 -14.24 2.43 15.01
CA MET A 232 -15.29 1.74 15.75
C MET A 232 -14.79 0.39 16.27
N GLU A 233 -14.16 -0.43 15.43
CA GLU A 233 -13.56 -1.71 15.84
C GLU A 233 -12.56 -1.52 16.98
N THR A 234 -11.64 -0.56 16.83
CA THR A 234 -10.64 -0.23 17.85
C THR A 234 -11.29 0.23 19.17
N CYS A 235 -12.34 1.03 19.08
CA CYS A 235 -13.03 1.53 20.28
C CYS A 235 -13.86 0.44 20.96
N GLU A 236 -14.46 -0.47 20.21
CA GLU A 236 -15.18 -1.64 20.75
C GLU A 236 -14.21 -2.58 21.47
N GLU A 237 -13.02 -2.82 20.91
CA GLU A 237 -11.97 -3.63 21.57
C GLU A 237 -11.48 -3.01 22.89
N LEU A 238 -11.41 -1.68 22.96
CA LEU A 238 -10.94 -0.95 24.12
C LEU A 238 -12.05 -0.55 25.11
N ASP A 239 -13.30 -0.95 24.86
CA ASP A 239 -14.49 -0.58 25.64
C ASP A 239 -14.63 0.95 25.81
N MET A 240 -14.33 1.68 24.73
CA MET A 240 -14.26 3.15 24.69
C MET A 240 -15.50 3.82 24.11
N VAL A 241 -16.46 3.08 23.55
CA VAL A 241 -17.65 3.60 22.87
C VAL A 241 -18.92 3.02 23.49
N ASP A 242 -19.93 3.87 23.72
CA ASP A 242 -21.25 3.42 24.19
C ASP A 242 -22.18 3.00 23.03
N GLU A 243 -23.32 2.37 23.36
CA GLU A 243 -24.24 1.80 22.37
C GLU A 243 -24.87 2.87 21.46
N ASP A 244 -25.14 4.07 21.98
CA ASP A 244 -25.71 5.18 21.22
C ASP A 244 -24.66 5.77 20.26
N GLU A 245 -23.40 5.88 20.71
CA GLU A 245 -22.27 6.30 19.88
C GLU A 245 -21.96 5.29 18.77
N ALA A 246 -22.00 3.99 19.08
CA ALA A 246 -21.80 2.93 18.09
C ALA A 246 -22.88 2.95 17.00
N LEU A 247 -24.15 3.13 17.39
CA LEU A 247 -25.26 3.26 16.43
C LEU A 247 -25.09 4.48 15.52
N ALA A 248 -24.76 5.64 16.08
CA ALA A 248 -24.55 6.86 15.30
C ALA A 248 -23.41 6.73 14.27
N LEU A 249 -22.31 6.06 14.64
CA LEU A 249 -21.19 5.81 13.73
C LEU A 249 -21.58 4.82 12.62
N ARG A 250 -22.30 3.75 12.94
CA ARG A 250 -22.77 2.77 11.96
C ARG A 250 -23.72 3.40 10.94
N ASP A 251 -24.64 4.24 11.40
CA ASP A 251 -25.54 4.99 10.52
C ASP A 251 -24.75 5.92 9.60
N LEU A 252 -23.77 6.66 10.13
CA LEU A 252 -22.88 7.51 9.34
C LEU A 252 -22.11 6.72 8.27
N ILE A 253 -21.55 5.57 8.63
CA ILE A 253 -20.83 4.67 7.70
C ILE A 253 -21.76 4.25 6.55
N VAL A 254 -22.99 3.83 6.87
CA VAL A 254 -23.98 3.43 5.85
C VAL A 254 -24.34 4.60 4.94
N GLU A 255 -24.57 5.79 5.49
CA GLU A 255 -24.90 6.98 4.71
C GLU A 255 -23.73 7.42 3.81
N LEU A 256 -22.49 7.34 4.29
CA LEU A 256 -21.29 7.62 3.50
C LEU A 256 -21.15 6.66 2.32
N ARG A 257 -21.38 5.36 2.52
CA ARG A 257 -21.33 4.35 1.45
C ARG A 257 -22.46 4.49 0.41
N GLN A 258 -23.53 5.23 0.74
CA GLN A 258 -24.62 5.54 -0.19
C GLN A 258 -24.37 6.80 -1.02
N LEU A 259 -23.34 7.59 -0.71
CA LEU A 259 -22.98 8.74 -1.51
C LEU A 259 -22.49 8.32 -2.91
N PRO A 260 -22.65 9.17 -3.94
CA PRO A 260 -22.17 8.87 -5.28
C PRO A 260 -20.66 8.63 -5.27
N ALA A 261 -20.20 7.58 -5.98
CA ALA A 261 -18.79 7.25 -6.08
C ALA A 261 -17.97 8.31 -6.83
N ASP A 262 -18.63 9.14 -7.65
CA ASP A 262 -18.07 10.27 -8.39
C ASP A 262 -18.21 11.63 -7.67
N LEU A 263 -18.62 11.63 -6.40
CA LEU A 263 -18.69 12.85 -5.60
C LEU A 263 -17.28 13.41 -5.41
N PRO A 264 -16.99 14.64 -5.89
CA PRO A 264 -15.67 15.24 -5.74
C PRO A 264 -15.37 15.47 -4.26
N PRO A 265 -14.11 15.39 -3.82
CA PRO A 265 -13.79 15.58 -2.41
C PRO A 265 -14.05 17.02 -1.91
N PRO A 266 -14.19 17.23 -0.59
CA PRO A 266 -14.44 18.57 -0.06
C PRO A 266 -13.29 19.53 -0.36
N GLY A 267 -13.62 20.69 -0.93
CA GLY A 267 -12.64 21.66 -1.41
C GLY A 267 -12.36 21.57 -2.91
N GLU A 268 -12.86 20.53 -3.58
CA GLU A 268 -12.81 20.33 -5.03
C GLU A 268 -14.21 20.38 -5.66
N GLY A 269 -14.29 20.36 -6.99
CA GLY A 269 -15.57 20.30 -7.72
C GLY A 269 -16.48 21.54 -7.59
N GLY A 270 -16.02 22.62 -6.96
CA GLY A 270 -16.76 23.88 -6.83
C GLY A 270 -17.93 23.85 -5.83
N ILE A 271 -18.05 22.79 -5.02
CA ILE A 271 -19.07 22.67 -3.97
C ILE A 271 -18.57 23.40 -2.71
N PRO A 272 -19.32 24.37 -2.15
CA PRO A 272 -18.96 25.00 -0.88
C PRO A 272 -18.84 23.97 0.26
N MET A 273 -17.84 24.12 1.13
CA MET A 273 -17.53 23.15 2.21
C MET A 273 -18.75 22.85 3.11
N ASN A 274 -19.57 23.86 3.41
CA ASN A 274 -20.79 23.73 4.22
C ASN A 274 -21.97 23.05 3.48
N GLU A 275 -21.91 22.98 2.16
CA GLU A 275 -22.92 22.35 1.30
C GLU A 275 -22.49 20.96 0.82
N HIS A 276 -21.24 20.57 1.13
CA HIS A 276 -20.69 19.30 0.72
C HIS A 276 -21.41 18.15 1.46
N PRO A 277 -21.97 17.14 0.74
CA PRO A 277 -22.73 16.06 1.35
C PRO A 277 -21.99 15.33 2.47
N MET A 278 -20.70 15.02 2.27
CA MET A 278 -19.86 14.38 3.30
C MET A 278 -19.74 15.23 4.58
N ILE A 279 -19.61 16.57 4.44
CA ILE A 279 -19.50 17.47 5.59
C ILE A 279 -20.84 17.57 6.33
N GLN A 280 -21.97 17.55 5.60
CA GLN A 280 -23.29 17.54 6.20
C GLN A 280 -23.56 16.26 7.00
N LEU A 281 -23.17 15.10 6.46
CA LEU A 281 -23.28 13.83 7.18
C LEU A 281 -22.45 13.85 8.47
N MET A 282 -21.19 14.31 8.40
CA MET A 282 -20.34 14.44 9.59
C MET A 282 -20.93 15.38 10.65
N TRP A 283 -21.53 16.50 10.23
CA TRP A 283 -22.16 17.46 11.14
C TRP A 283 -23.42 16.90 11.79
N ASN A 284 -24.20 16.09 11.07
CA ASN A 284 -25.42 15.48 11.59
C ASN A 284 -25.14 14.36 12.60
N ALA A 285 -23.97 13.71 12.52
CA ALA A 285 -23.55 12.64 13.45
C ALA A 285 -23.02 13.14 14.82
N SER A 286 -23.01 14.47 15.08
CA SER A 286 -22.39 15.10 16.26
C SER A 286 -23.24 14.96 17.52
N PRO A 287 -22.80 14.20 18.56
CA PRO A 287 -21.55 14.45 19.32
C PRO A 287 -20.47 13.36 19.22
N SER A 288 -20.83 12.15 18.79
CA SER A 288 -19.96 10.96 18.80
C SER A 288 -18.74 11.15 17.89
N PHE A 289 -18.95 11.77 16.72
CA PHE A 289 -17.89 12.07 15.76
C PHE A 289 -16.82 13.03 16.34
N LEU A 290 -17.22 14.10 17.03
CA LEU A 290 -16.29 15.08 17.59
C LEU A 290 -15.42 14.49 18.69
N ARG A 291 -15.97 13.57 19.49
CA ARG A 291 -15.24 12.90 20.57
C ARG A 291 -14.15 11.98 20.02
N LEU A 292 -14.43 11.27 18.92
CA LEU A 292 -13.51 10.33 18.29
C LEU A 292 -12.57 10.99 17.27
N TRP A 293 -12.82 12.25 16.91
CA TRP A 293 -12.00 13.01 15.96
C TRP A 293 -10.49 12.99 16.27
N PRO A 294 -10.03 13.13 17.53
CA PRO A 294 -8.59 13.03 17.83
C PRO A 294 -7.99 11.65 17.52
N MET A 295 -8.75 10.57 17.73
CA MET A 295 -8.32 9.21 17.37
C MET A 295 -8.32 9.02 15.84
N LEU A 296 -9.35 9.53 15.17
CA LEU A 296 -9.43 9.57 13.71
C LEU A 296 -8.21 10.30 13.12
N GLN A 297 -7.83 11.45 13.68
CA GLN A 297 -6.63 12.18 13.26
C GLN A 297 -5.33 11.37 13.41
N MET A 298 -5.23 10.52 14.43
CA MET A 298 -4.09 9.63 14.62
C MET A 298 -4.08 8.48 13.59
N MET A 299 -5.25 7.98 13.20
CA MET A 299 -5.39 6.94 12.17
C MET A 299 -5.25 7.48 10.74
N LEU A 300 -5.62 8.75 10.50
CA LEU A 300 -5.45 9.47 9.23
C LEU A 300 -3.98 9.70 8.86
N HIS A 301 -3.13 9.80 9.88
CA HIS A 301 -1.69 9.91 9.72
C HIS A 301 -1.03 8.69 10.32
N PRO A 302 -1.13 7.50 9.68
CA PRO A 302 -0.35 6.37 10.12
C PRO A 302 1.11 6.80 10.06
N ASN A 303 1.80 6.75 11.20
CA ASN A 303 3.25 6.88 11.23
C ASN A 303 3.81 5.67 10.46
N LEU A 304 3.99 5.85 9.14
CA LEU A 304 4.66 4.88 8.30
C LEU A 304 6.01 4.60 8.95
N ALA A 305 6.26 3.35 9.31
CA ALA A 305 7.54 2.96 9.86
C ALA A 305 8.64 3.37 8.87
N GLN A 306 9.65 4.10 9.35
CA GLN A 306 10.84 4.45 8.57
C GLN A 306 12.09 3.91 9.31
N PRO A 307 12.19 2.59 9.52
CA PRO A 307 13.31 2.00 10.25
C PRO A 307 14.67 2.27 9.58
N GLY A 308 14.67 2.61 8.28
CA GLY A 308 15.85 3.02 7.53
C GLY A 308 16.05 4.53 7.40
N ALA A 309 15.25 5.36 8.09
CA ALA A 309 15.41 6.80 8.07
C ALA A 309 16.83 7.22 8.53
N VAL A 310 17.26 8.39 8.07
CA VAL A 310 18.43 9.05 8.65
C VAL A 310 17.94 9.69 9.95
N ASP A 311 18.52 9.33 11.10
CA ASP A 311 18.19 9.96 12.39
C ASP A 311 18.38 11.49 12.24
N TRP A 312 17.28 12.23 12.26
CA TRP A 312 17.27 13.68 12.49
C TRP A 312 17.35 13.95 14.00
N ASN A 313 18.28 13.32 14.69
CA ASN A 313 18.55 13.58 16.10
C ASN A 313 19.98 13.18 16.44
N ASP A 314 20.90 14.11 16.18
CA ASP A 314 21.90 14.56 17.14
C ASP A 314 22.51 15.85 16.54
N ASP A 315 22.31 16.97 17.26
CA ASP A 315 22.93 18.28 17.05
C ASP A 315 22.33 19.27 16.03
N ASP A 316 21.04 19.63 16.12
CA ASP A 316 20.61 21.02 15.87
C ASP A 316 19.23 21.32 16.50
N ASP A 317 19.16 22.47 17.18
CA ASP A 317 18.00 23.18 17.72
C ASP A 317 17.48 22.77 19.11
N GLU A 318 18.30 23.12 20.12
CA GLU A 318 17.80 23.87 21.27
C GLU A 318 16.93 25.06 20.80
N ASP A 319 15.64 24.84 20.58
CA ASP A 319 14.65 25.93 20.64
C ASP A 319 13.43 25.43 21.42
N GLY A 320 13.43 25.76 22.71
CA GLY A 320 12.36 25.47 23.64
C GLY A 320 11.06 26.15 23.22
N PHE A 321 10.07 25.37 22.80
CA PHE A 321 8.68 25.82 22.75
C PHE A 321 8.17 26.06 24.17
N PHE A 322 8.21 27.33 24.59
CA PHE A 322 7.57 27.82 25.81
C PHE A 322 6.05 27.67 25.69
N PHE A 323 5.48 26.82 26.56
CA PHE A 323 4.07 26.82 26.91
C PHE A 323 3.78 28.03 27.80
N ASP A 324 3.40 29.18 27.23
CA ASP A 324 2.57 30.18 27.93
C ASP A 324 2.03 31.21 26.93
N ASP A 325 0.79 31.03 26.46
CA ASP A 325 -0.12 32.13 26.15
C ASP A 325 -1.53 31.61 25.80
N PHE A 326 -2.26 31.18 26.84
CA PHE A 326 -3.72 31.18 26.84
C PHE A 326 -4.22 31.91 28.09
N HIS A 327 -4.01 33.23 28.12
CA HIS A 327 -4.80 34.12 28.96
C HIS A 327 -5.02 35.47 28.25
N ARG A 328 -6.16 35.59 27.54
CA ARG A 328 -7.14 36.67 27.71
C ARG A 328 -8.37 36.47 26.83
#